data_AF-F6UZE3-F1
#
_entry.id   AF-F6UZE3-F1
#
_cell.length_a   1.000
_cell.length_b   1.000
_cell.length_c   1.000
_cell.angle_alpha   90.00
_cell.angle_beta   90.00
_cell.angle_gamma   90.00
#
_symmetry.space_group_name_H-M   'P 1'
#
loop_
_entity.id
_entity.type
_entity.pdbx_description
1 polymer ?
#
loop_
_entity_poly.entity_id
_entity_poly.type
_entity_poly.pdbx_seq_one_letter_code
_entity_poly.pdbx_strand_id
1 'polypeptide(L)'
;MLHRNQGLPPPGNLIQPNGKPHFYKKPFIESFEQAPIYVPVLTYLGYGIGTLFGYLRDFLRDWGIEKCHIATEREEQKDFVPLYQDFENFYKRNLYMRVRDNWNRPICSVPGPQFDLMERVTDDYNWTFRFTGRIIKDVINMGSYNYLGFAEANSQSMKTVREVLEKYGSGVCSTRQEMGNMDKHKELEDLVAQFLDVEAAMVFGMGFATNSMNIPALVGKGCLILSDELNHTSLVLGARLSGATIRTFKHNNMQSLEKLLREAVIYGQPRRRRAWKKILILVEGIYRDHSFFCIICASW
;
A
#
# COMPACT_ATOMS: atom_id res chain seq x y z
N MET A 1 43.52 11.36 56.59
CA MET A 1 42.97 10.03 56.97
C MET A 1 41.52 10.22 57.42
N LEU A 2 40.62 10.52 56.49
CA LEU A 2 39.23 10.97 56.70
C LEU A 2 38.49 10.64 55.39
N HIS A 3 37.21 10.27 55.26
CA HIS A 3 36.07 10.14 56.15
C HIS A 3 34.93 9.45 55.35
N ARG A 4 34.02 8.74 56.05
CA ARG A 4 32.56 8.60 55.81
C ARG A 4 32.04 8.21 54.41
N ASN A 5 31.52 6.98 54.33
CA ASN A 5 30.48 6.57 53.37
C ASN A 5 29.09 7.05 53.84
N GLN A 6 28.46 7.96 53.09
CA GLN A 6 27.03 8.26 53.14
C GLN A 6 26.52 8.55 51.73
N GLY A 7 25.41 7.90 51.34
CA GLY A 7 24.42 8.41 50.39
C GLY A 7 24.72 8.28 48.89
N LEU A 8 24.02 7.36 48.22
CA LEU A 8 23.79 7.42 46.77
C LEU A 8 22.94 8.66 46.42
N PRO A 9 23.35 9.52 45.46
CA PRO A 9 22.51 10.61 45.01
C PRO A 9 21.46 10.12 43.99
N PRO A 10 20.27 10.75 43.91
CA PRO A 10 19.26 10.44 42.90
C PRO A 10 19.74 10.87 41.50
N PRO A 11 19.19 10.32 40.41
CA PRO A 11 19.63 10.61 39.06
C PRO A 11 19.35 12.09 38.70
N GLY A 12 20.37 12.92 38.84
CA GLY A 12 20.38 14.30 38.43
C GLY A 12 20.52 14.44 36.91
N ASN A 13 19.78 15.41 36.37
CA ASN A 13 19.82 15.85 34.98
C ASN A 13 21.25 16.01 34.45
N LEU A 14 21.59 15.26 33.40
CA LEU A 14 22.76 15.53 32.57
C LEU A 14 22.50 16.82 31.77
N ILE A 15 22.99 17.93 32.30
CA ILE A 15 23.04 19.22 31.61
C ILE A 15 24.09 19.09 30.49
N GLN A 16 23.65 19.09 29.24
CA GLN A 16 24.54 19.26 28.08
C GLN A 16 24.91 20.75 27.96
N PRO A 17 26.21 21.12 27.88
CA PRO A 17 26.61 22.51 27.65
C PRO A 17 26.57 22.83 26.14
N ASN A 18 25.70 23.77 25.79
CA ASN A 18 25.69 24.61 24.59
C ASN A 18 25.82 23.97 23.19
N GLY A 19 24.69 23.95 22.48
CA GLY A 19 24.63 23.77 21.02
C GLY A 19 23.21 23.85 20.46
N LYS A 20 22.53 25.00 20.63
CA LYS A 20 21.24 25.41 20.03
C LYS A 20 20.07 24.38 20.06
N PRO A 21 19.16 24.44 21.04
CA PRO A 21 17.84 23.82 20.88
C PRO A 21 16.97 24.73 19.98
N HIS A 22 15.97 24.15 19.32
CA HIS A 22 14.90 24.82 18.55
C HIS A 22 15.05 24.89 17.01
N PHE A 23 15.10 23.75 16.33
CA PHE A 23 14.71 23.69 14.90
C PHE A 23 13.20 23.46 14.68
N TYR A 24 12.47 22.95 15.69
CA TYR A 24 11.03 22.70 15.59
C TYR A 24 10.26 23.47 16.68
N LYS A 25 10.06 24.78 16.48
CA LYS A 25 9.42 25.67 17.48
C LYS A 25 7.88 25.68 17.44
N LYS A 26 7.27 25.07 16.42
CA LYS A 26 5.81 24.90 16.36
C LYS A 26 5.49 23.40 16.28
N PRO A 27 4.69 22.84 17.21
CA PRO A 27 4.05 21.57 16.94
C PRO A 27 3.17 21.78 15.71
N PHE A 28 3.42 21.03 14.64
CA PHE A 28 2.49 20.97 13.53
C PHE A 28 1.20 20.33 14.06
N ILE A 29 0.12 21.11 14.12
CA ILE A 29 -1.17 20.64 14.60
C ILE A 29 -1.81 19.92 13.42
N GLU A 30 -1.67 18.61 13.42
CA GLU A 30 -2.36 17.74 12.49
C GLU A 30 -3.82 17.63 12.95
N SER A 31 -4.72 18.31 12.25
CA SER A 31 -6.15 18.23 12.52
C SER A 31 -6.74 17.06 11.74
N PHE A 32 -6.52 15.84 12.22
CA PHE A 32 -7.37 14.73 11.81
C PHE A 32 -8.67 14.82 12.60
N GLU A 33 -9.80 14.91 11.90
CA GLU A 33 -11.04 14.42 12.49
C GLU A 33 -10.86 12.93 12.71
N GLN A 34 -10.54 12.54 13.94
CA GLN A 34 -10.59 11.14 14.32
C GLN A 34 -12.00 10.65 14.01
N ALA A 35 -12.10 9.56 13.26
CA ALA A 35 -13.38 8.95 12.96
C ALA A 35 -14.14 8.79 14.28
N PRO A 36 -15.32 9.43 14.42
CA PRO A 36 -16.10 9.32 15.63
C PRO A 36 -16.31 7.86 16.00
N ILE A 37 -16.27 7.50 17.28
CA ILE A 37 -16.31 6.09 17.74
C ILE A 37 -17.53 5.32 17.19
N TYR A 38 -18.63 6.00 16.87
CA TYR A 38 -19.79 5.36 16.25
C TYR A 38 -19.48 4.77 14.86
N VAL A 39 -18.56 5.36 14.08
CA VAL A 39 -18.20 4.88 12.74
C VAL A 39 -17.57 3.48 12.78
N PRO A 40 -16.48 3.22 13.52
CA PRO A 40 -15.94 1.87 13.64
C PRO A 40 -16.95 0.92 14.29
N VAL A 41 -17.71 1.35 15.31
CA VAL A 41 -18.73 0.49 15.95
C VAL A 41 -19.79 0.05 14.95
N LEU A 42 -20.39 0.97 14.19
CA LEU A 42 -21.38 0.65 13.17
C LEU A 42 -20.79 -0.19 12.05
N THR A 43 -19.54 0.05 11.68
CA THR A 43 -18.82 -0.74 10.67
C THR A 43 -18.68 -2.19 11.14
N TYR A 44 -18.16 -2.41 12.34
CA TYR A 44 -18.02 -3.76 12.91
C TYR A 44 -19.36 -4.44 13.14
N LEU A 45 -20.38 -3.68 13.57
CA LEU A 45 -21.74 -4.20 13.71
C LEU A 45 -22.30 -4.64 12.35
N GLY A 46 -22.10 -3.84 11.30
CA GLY A 46 -22.50 -4.17 9.93
C GLY A 46 -21.81 -5.42 9.41
N TYR A 47 -20.49 -5.56 9.63
CA TYR A 47 -19.76 -6.79 9.34
C TYR A 47 -20.34 -7.98 10.12
N GLY A 48 -20.58 -7.82 11.42
CA GLY A 48 -21.16 -8.87 12.27
C GLY A 48 -22.53 -9.33 11.78
N ILE A 49 -23.43 -8.39 11.47
CA ILE A 49 -24.76 -8.69 10.92
C ILE A 49 -24.64 -9.41 9.58
N GLY A 50 -23.79 -8.92 8.67
CA GLY A 50 -23.54 -9.54 7.37
C GLY A 50 -23.01 -10.97 7.49
N THR A 51 -22.09 -11.21 8.42
CA THR A 51 -21.55 -12.54 8.72
C THR A 51 -22.60 -13.47 9.33
N LEU A 52 -23.38 -13.00 10.30
CA LEU A 52 -24.47 -13.79 10.90
C LEU A 52 -25.51 -14.20 9.84
N PHE A 53 -25.90 -13.27 8.97
CA PHE A 53 -26.83 -13.56 7.89
C PHE A 53 -26.22 -14.50 6.85
N GLY A 54 -24.91 -14.40 6.60
CA GLY A 54 -24.19 -15.35 5.76
C GLY A 54 -24.26 -16.78 6.31
N TYR A 55 -24.02 -16.97 7.61
CA TYR A 55 -24.11 -18.29 8.25
C TYR A 55 -25.54 -18.83 8.26
N LEU A 56 -26.53 -17.96 8.51
CA LEU A 56 -27.94 -18.34 8.42
C LEU A 56 -28.28 -18.85 7.01
N ARG A 57 -27.81 -18.18 5.95
CA ARG A 57 -28.06 -18.62 4.58
C ARG A 57 -27.35 -19.93 4.24
N ASP A 58 -26.15 -20.16 4.75
CA ASP A 58 -25.49 -21.45 4.60
C ASP A 58 -26.27 -22.56 5.29
N PHE A 59 -26.76 -22.33 6.51
CA PHE A 59 -27.65 -23.25 7.19
C PHE A 59 -28.94 -23.54 6.38
N LEU A 60 -29.57 -22.51 5.80
CA LEU A 60 -30.75 -22.67 4.94
C LEU A 60 -30.46 -23.47 3.66
N ARG A 61 -29.23 -23.38 3.12
CA ARG A 61 -28.80 -24.19 1.97
C ARG A 61 -28.58 -25.64 2.35
N ASP A 62 -27.99 -25.89 3.51
CA ASP A 62 -27.78 -27.26 4.02
C ASP A 62 -29.12 -27.97 4.26
N TRP A 63 -30.16 -27.22 4.60
CA TRP A 63 -31.54 -27.70 4.73
C TRP A 63 -32.33 -27.71 3.41
N GLY A 64 -31.70 -27.37 2.28
CA GLY A 64 -32.32 -27.40 0.95
C GLY A 64 -33.37 -26.32 0.69
N ILE A 65 -33.49 -25.32 1.57
CA ILE A 65 -34.46 -24.23 1.45
C ILE A 65 -33.97 -23.19 0.43
N GLU A 66 -32.67 -22.91 0.42
CA GLU A 66 -32.06 -21.96 -0.51
C GLU A 66 -31.19 -22.68 -1.54
N LYS A 67 -31.30 -22.31 -2.83
CA LYS A 67 -30.46 -22.87 -3.89
C LYS A 67 -29.05 -22.27 -3.83
N CYS A 68 -28.03 -23.11 -3.93
CA CYS A 68 -26.65 -22.67 -4.09
C CYS A 68 -26.28 -22.64 -5.57
N HIS A 69 -26.07 -21.45 -6.13
CA HIS A 69 -25.63 -21.28 -7.53
C HIS A 69 -24.10 -21.37 -7.70
N ILE A 70 -23.37 -21.69 -6.63
CA ILE A 70 -21.92 -21.85 -6.70
C ILE A 70 -21.58 -23.17 -7.39
N ALA A 71 -20.51 -23.16 -8.19
CA ALA A 71 -19.95 -24.40 -8.70
C ALA A 71 -19.53 -25.27 -7.50
N THR A 72 -20.15 -26.44 -7.40
CA THR A 72 -19.79 -27.47 -6.42
C THR A 72 -18.73 -28.36 -7.03
N GLU A 73 -17.78 -28.80 -6.20
CA GLU A 73 -16.79 -29.77 -6.64
C GLU A 73 -17.49 -31.07 -7.02
N ARG A 74 -17.02 -31.69 -8.11
CA ARG A 74 -17.53 -33.00 -8.54
C ARG A 74 -17.17 -34.02 -7.47
N GLU A 75 -17.95 -35.10 -7.36
CA GLU A 75 -17.70 -36.13 -6.34
C GLU A 75 -16.30 -36.73 -6.45
N GLU A 76 -15.82 -36.92 -7.68
CA GLU A 76 -14.47 -37.40 -8.02
C GLU A 76 -13.34 -36.49 -7.52
N GLN A 77 -13.66 -35.23 -7.20
CA GLN A 77 -12.69 -34.20 -6.82
C GLN A 77 -12.68 -33.92 -5.31
N LYS A 78 -13.59 -34.52 -4.52
CA LYS A 78 -13.71 -34.29 -3.07
C LYS A 78 -12.50 -34.80 -2.27
N ASP A 79 -11.73 -35.73 -2.84
CA ASP A 79 -10.51 -36.27 -2.21
C ASP A 79 -9.28 -35.34 -2.37
N PHE A 80 -9.37 -34.30 -3.22
CA PHE A 80 -8.31 -33.33 -3.38
C PHE A 80 -8.37 -32.24 -2.31
N VAL A 81 -7.23 -31.59 -2.06
CA VAL A 81 -7.17 -30.42 -1.19
C VAL A 81 -8.04 -29.31 -1.80
N PRO A 82 -9.00 -28.72 -1.04
CA PRO A 82 -9.83 -27.65 -1.53
C PRO A 82 -9.00 -26.47 -2.04
N LEU A 83 -9.42 -25.88 -3.18
CA LEU A 83 -8.72 -24.74 -3.78
C LEU A 83 -8.83 -23.45 -2.96
N TYR A 84 -9.86 -23.34 -2.12
CA TYR A 84 -10.17 -22.15 -1.34
C TYR A 84 -10.33 -22.51 0.14
N GLN A 85 -9.93 -21.60 1.01
CA GLN A 85 -10.21 -21.72 2.44
C GLN A 85 -11.71 -21.53 2.73
N ASP A 86 -12.20 -22.14 3.80
CA ASP A 86 -13.63 -22.11 4.18
C ASP A 86 -14.17 -20.68 4.29
N PHE A 87 -13.38 -19.76 4.87
CA PHE A 87 -13.79 -18.37 5.00
C PHE A 87 -13.85 -17.63 3.66
N GLU A 88 -12.93 -17.91 2.72
CA GLU A 88 -12.97 -17.29 1.40
C GLU A 88 -14.19 -17.76 0.60
N ASN A 89 -14.50 -19.06 0.69
CA ASN A 89 -15.71 -19.62 0.10
C ASN A 89 -16.97 -18.98 0.70
N PHE A 90 -17.03 -18.88 2.03
CA PHE A 90 -18.09 -18.20 2.75
C PHE A 90 -18.25 -16.74 2.29
N TYR A 91 -17.15 -15.97 2.31
CA TYR A 91 -17.14 -14.56 1.94
C TYR A 91 -17.58 -14.37 0.49
N LYS A 92 -17.04 -15.18 -0.43
CA LYS A 92 -17.39 -15.11 -1.85
C LYS A 92 -18.88 -15.34 -2.04
N ARG A 93 -19.39 -16.46 -1.53
CA ARG A 93 -20.77 -16.91 -1.70
C ARG A 93 -21.81 -15.97 -1.08
N ASN A 94 -21.51 -15.44 0.11
CA ASN A 94 -22.50 -14.72 0.91
C ASN A 94 -22.38 -13.19 0.82
N LEU A 95 -21.16 -12.66 0.68
CA LEU A 95 -20.89 -11.22 0.76
C LEU A 95 -20.45 -10.66 -0.60
N TYR A 96 -19.36 -11.19 -1.17
CA TYR A 96 -18.78 -10.64 -2.40
C TYR A 96 -19.76 -10.62 -3.57
N MET A 97 -20.46 -11.73 -3.81
CA MET A 97 -21.39 -11.82 -4.95
C MET A 97 -22.46 -10.72 -4.90
N ARG A 98 -22.90 -10.30 -3.71
CA ARG A 98 -23.89 -9.23 -3.54
C ARG A 98 -23.33 -7.85 -3.86
N VAL A 99 -22.07 -7.61 -3.51
CA VAL A 99 -21.47 -6.28 -3.64
C VAL A 99 -20.74 -6.09 -4.98
N ARG A 100 -20.37 -7.18 -5.68
CA ARG A 100 -19.57 -7.14 -6.92
C ARG A 100 -20.15 -6.25 -8.02
N ASP A 101 -21.47 -6.03 -8.03
CA ASP A 101 -22.07 -5.15 -9.03
C ASP A 101 -21.56 -3.71 -8.93
N ASN A 102 -21.22 -3.24 -7.72
CA ASN A 102 -20.72 -1.88 -7.52
C ASN A 102 -19.27 -1.68 -7.99
N TRP A 103 -18.46 -2.75 -8.02
CA TRP A 103 -17.00 -2.65 -8.19
C TRP A 103 -16.51 -3.16 -9.56
N ASN A 104 -17.25 -4.08 -10.16
CA ASN A 104 -16.83 -4.76 -11.39
C ASN A 104 -17.56 -4.25 -12.64
N ARG A 105 -18.00 -2.99 -12.67
CA ARG A 105 -18.74 -2.45 -13.83
C ARG A 105 -17.77 -2.21 -14.99
N PRO A 106 -18.04 -2.75 -16.20
CA PRO A 106 -17.16 -2.52 -17.34
C PRO A 106 -17.18 -1.06 -17.77
N ILE A 107 -15.99 -0.48 -17.91
CA ILE A 107 -15.77 0.85 -18.48
C ILE A 107 -15.68 0.70 -20.00
N CYS A 108 -16.39 1.57 -20.73
CA CYS A 108 -16.48 1.55 -22.19
C CYS A 108 -15.81 2.72 -22.89
N SER A 109 -15.32 3.71 -22.14
CA SER A 109 -14.56 4.85 -22.67
C SER A 109 -13.15 4.88 -22.10
N VAL A 110 -12.39 5.91 -22.49
CA VAL A 110 -11.14 6.27 -21.83
C VAL A 110 -11.43 6.60 -20.35
N PRO A 111 -10.59 6.12 -19.40
CA PRO A 111 -10.78 6.40 -17.98
C PRO A 111 -10.35 7.84 -17.64
N GLY A 112 -11.25 8.79 -17.85
CA GLY A 112 -11.09 10.21 -17.50
C GLY A 112 -11.73 10.59 -16.15
N PRO A 113 -11.84 11.90 -15.87
CA PRO A 113 -12.70 12.47 -14.82
C PRO A 113 -14.17 12.06 -15.00
N GLN A 114 -14.57 11.79 -16.23
CA GLN A 114 -15.83 11.13 -16.58
C GLN A 114 -15.53 9.92 -17.45
N PHE A 115 -16.34 8.87 -17.32
CA PHE A 115 -16.26 7.71 -18.21
C PHE A 115 -17.64 7.08 -18.45
N ASP A 116 -17.71 6.32 -19.52
CA ASP A 116 -18.89 5.57 -19.93
C ASP A 116 -18.89 4.19 -19.29
N LEU A 117 -20.05 3.77 -18.78
CA LEU A 117 -20.26 2.44 -18.19
C LEU A 117 -21.20 1.61 -19.05
N MET A 118 -20.85 0.33 -19.24
CA MET A 118 -21.80 -0.64 -19.79
C MET A 118 -22.91 -0.91 -18.78
N GLU A 119 -24.15 -0.64 -19.16
CA GLU A 119 -25.30 -1.02 -18.35
C GLU A 119 -25.45 -2.54 -18.38
N ARG A 120 -25.64 -3.09 -17.19
CA ARG A 120 -25.91 -4.52 -16.99
C ARG A 120 -27.02 -4.69 -15.98
N VAL A 121 -27.71 -5.82 -16.12
CA VAL A 121 -28.77 -6.24 -15.22
C VAL A 121 -28.52 -7.68 -14.81
N THR A 122 -29.04 -8.01 -13.64
CA THR A 122 -28.99 -9.34 -13.06
C THR A 122 -30.40 -9.70 -12.59
N ASP A 123 -30.81 -10.92 -12.87
CA ASP A 123 -32.10 -11.46 -12.43
C ASP A 123 -31.90 -12.50 -11.31
N ASP A 124 -30.65 -12.72 -10.91
CA ASP A 124 -30.21 -13.80 -10.04
C ASP A 124 -29.34 -13.29 -8.90
N TYR A 125 -29.61 -12.08 -8.39
CA TYR A 125 -28.87 -11.49 -7.26
C TYR A 125 -27.35 -11.37 -7.48
N ASN A 126 -26.96 -10.86 -8.64
CA ASN A 126 -25.58 -10.67 -9.08
C ASN A 126 -24.83 -12.00 -9.23
N TRP A 127 -25.46 -13.12 -9.60
CA TRP A 127 -24.75 -14.36 -9.92
C TRP A 127 -24.28 -14.39 -11.38
N THR A 128 -25.10 -13.87 -12.27
CA THR A 128 -24.79 -13.62 -13.67
C THR A 128 -25.17 -12.18 -14.03
N PHE A 129 -24.63 -11.69 -15.14
CA PHE A 129 -24.94 -10.38 -15.67
C PHE A 129 -25.23 -10.48 -17.15
N ARG A 130 -26.32 -9.87 -17.58
CA ARG A 130 -26.60 -9.62 -19.00
C ARG A 130 -26.35 -8.15 -19.31
N PHE A 131 -25.57 -7.88 -20.34
CA PHE A 131 -25.38 -6.53 -20.86
C PHE A 131 -26.62 -6.11 -21.62
N THR A 132 -27.12 -4.89 -21.38
CA THR A 132 -28.30 -4.37 -22.09
C THR A 132 -27.94 -3.81 -23.46
N GLY A 133 -26.65 -3.62 -23.74
CA GLY A 133 -26.15 -2.89 -24.91
C GLY A 133 -26.27 -1.37 -24.76
N ARG A 134 -26.90 -0.88 -23.70
CA ARG A 134 -26.96 0.54 -23.37
C ARG A 134 -25.71 0.97 -22.63
N ILE A 135 -25.24 2.16 -22.97
CA ILE A 135 -24.12 2.80 -22.31
C ILE A 135 -24.65 3.95 -21.44
N ILE A 136 -24.30 3.93 -20.15
CA ILE A 136 -24.50 5.04 -19.24
C ILE A 136 -23.33 5.99 -19.44
N LYS A 137 -23.61 7.18 -19.96
CA LYS A 137 -22.58 8.15 -20.31
C LYS A 137 -22.23 9.07 -19.14
N ASP A 138 -21.04 9.65 -19.23
CA ASP A 138 -20.60 10.78 -18.40
C ASP A 138 -20.67 10.51 -16.89
N VAL A 139 -20.31 9.30 -16.46
CA VAL A 139 -20.28 8.92 -15.05
C VAL A 139 -19.05 9.53 -14.38
N ILE A 140 -19.25 10.20 -13.25
CA ILE A 140 -18.18 10.91 -12.54
C ILE A 140 -17.22 9.91 -11.88
N ASN A 141 -15.93 10.08 -12.16
CA ASN A 141 -14.84 9.29 -11.57
C ASN A 141 -14.26 9.97 -10.33
N MET A 142 -14.71 9.55 -9.14
CA MET A 142 -14.19 10.06 -7.87
C MET A 142 -13.06 9.20 -7.27
N GLY A 143 -12.62 8.14 -7.96
CA GLY A 143 -11.65 7.16 -7.46
C GLY A 143 -10.31 7.13 -8.19
N SER A 144 -10.06 8.08 -9.10
CA SER A 144 -8.88 8.06 -9.97
C SER A 144 -7.65 8.69 -9.32
N TYR A 145 -6.48 8.09 -9.56
CA TYR A 145 -5.17 8.70 -9.30
C TYR A 145 -4.63 9.52 -10.49
N ASN A 146 -5.43 9.69 -11.56
CA ASN A 146 -5.06 10.47 -12.74
C ASN A 146 -5.26 11.99 -12.51
N TYR A 147 -4.56 12.55 -11.52
CA TYR A 147 -4.77 13.92 -11.04
C TYR A 147 -4.62 14.99 -12.11
N LEU A 148 -3.70 14.80 -13.07
CA LEU A 148 -3.39 15.76 -14.13
C LEU A 148 -4.06 15.42 -15.47
N GLY A 149 -4.87 14.36 -15.52
CA GLY A 149 -5.58 13.99 -16.75
C GLY A 149 -4.67 13.40 -17.85
N PHE A 150 -3.40 13.10 -17.58
CA PHE A 150 -2.47 12.59 -18.61
C PHE A 150 -2.88 11.23 -19.20
N ALA A 151 -3.65 10.42 -18.46
CA ALA A 151 -4.18 9.17 -19.01
C ALA A 151 -5.33 9.37 -20.02
N GLU A 152 -5.96 10.55 -20.03
CA GLU A 152 -7.06 10.90 -20.93
C GLU A 152 -6.58 11.73 -22.13
N ALA A 153 -5.63 12.63 -21.90
CA ALA A 153 -5.27 13.68 -22.83
C ALA A 153 -3.88 13.46 -23.44
N ASN A 154 -3.84 12.94 -24.68
CA ASN A 154 -3.27 13.64 -25.85
C ASN A 154 -3.40 12.75 -27.09
N SER A 155 -4.04 13.24 -28.15
CA SER A 155 -4.09 12.52 -29.44
C SER A 155 -2.69 12.24 -29.97
N GLN A 156 -1.72 13.10 -29.65
CA GLN A 156 -0.32 12.90 -30.00
C GLN A 156 0.33 11.75 -29.21
N SER A 157 0.12 11.66 -27.89
CA SER A 157 0.68 10.58 -27.07
C SER A 157 0.13 9.23 -27.51
N MET A 158 -1.16 9.13 -27.83
CA MET A 158 -1.75 7.89 -28.33
C MET A 158 -1.23 7.49 -29.72
N LYS A 159 -0.94 8.47 -30.59
CA LYS A 159 -0.25 8.19 -31.86
C LYS A 159 1.16 7.64 -31.61
N THR A 160 1.94 8.27 -30.74
CA THR A 160 3.28 7.80 -30.38
C THR A 160 3.23 6.40 -29.76
N VAL A 161 2.30 6.12 -28.85
CA VAL A 161 2.10 4.79 -28.28
C VAL A 161 1.78 3.78 -29.38
N ARG A 162 0.88 4.11 -30.31
CA ARG A 162 0.55 3.25 -31.45
C ARG A 162 1.76 2.95 -32.32
N GLU A 163 2.52 3.98 -32.73
CA GLU A 163 3.71 3.82 -33.56
C GLU A 163 4.77 2.94 -32.88
N VAL A 164 4.96 3.11 -31.57
CA VAL A 164 5.87 2.27 -30.78
C VAL A 164 5.36 0.83 -30.71
N LEU A 165 4.06 0.61 -30.48
CA LEU A 165 3.48 -0.74 -30.45
C LEU A 165 3.54 -1.43 -31.82
N GLU A 166 3.34 -0.70 -32.91
CA GLU A 166 3.49 -1.24 -34.28
C GLU A 166 4.95 -1.66 -34.56
N LYS A 167 5.94 -0.96 -33.99
CA LYS A 167 7.37 -1.26 -34.17
C LYS A 167 7.90 -2.35 -33.22
N TYR A 168 7.55 -2.31 -31.94
CA TYR A 168 8.12 -3.17 -30.89
C TYR A 168 7.18 -4.30 -30.42
N GLY A 169 5.90 -4.24 -30.78
CA GLY A 169 4.88 -5.14 -30.24
C GLY A 169 4.42 -4.75 -28.83
N SER A 170 3.60 -5.60 -28.22
CA SER A 170 2.97 -5.34 -26.91
C SER A 170 3.84 -5.72 -25.71
N GLY A 171 4.86 -6.56 -25.89
CA GLY A 171 5.71 -7.00 -24.79
C GLY A 171 6.90 -7.85 -25.25
N VAL A 172 7.99 -7.75 -24.50
CA VAL A 172 9.26 -8.44 -24.81
C VAL A 172 9.30 -9.86 -24.23
N CYS A 173 8.45 -10.17 -23.26
CA CYS A 173 8.36 -11.49 -22.60
C CYS A 173 9.71 -12.05 -22.07
N SER A 174 10.66 -11.17 -21.75
CA SER A 174 11.99 -11.51 -21.24
C SER A 174 12.38 -10.60 -20.07
N THR A 175 13.25 -11.09 -19.21
CA THR A 175 13.83 -10.27 -18.12
C THR A 175 14.79 -9.22 -18.65
N ARG A 176 14.97 -8.10 -17.93
CA ARG A 176 15.94 -7.05 -18.32
C ARG A 176 17.39 -7.52 -18.34
N GLN A 177 17.71 -8.59 -17.59
CA GLN A 177 19.05 -9.16 -17.56
C GLN A 177 19.39 -9.94 -18.84
N GLU A 178 18.37 -10.47 -19.51
CA GLU A 178 18.53 -11.26 -20.74
C GLU A 178 18.25 -10.37 -21.96
N MET A 179 17.14 -10.60 -22.66
CA MET A 179 16.75 -9.88 -23.88
C MET A 179 15.62 -8.86 -23.64
N GLY A 180 15.24 -8.61 -22.39
CA GLY A 180 14.12 -7.74 -22.01
C GLY A 180 14.44 -6.24 -21.98
N ASN A 181 15.71 -5.86 -22.16
CA ASN A 181 16.10 -4.47 -22.10
C ASN A 181 15.93 -3.80 -23.48
N MET A 182 15.18 -2.70 -23.52
CA MET A 182 14.85 -1.98 -24.77
C MET A 182 15.47 -0.59 -24.72
N ASP A 183 15.74 -0.03 -25.89
CA ASP A 183 16.12 1.38 -26.04
C ASP A 183 15.10 2.33 -25.38
N LYS A 184 13.81 2.00 -25.47
CA LYS A 184 12.72 2.74 -24.79
C LYS A 184 12.76 2.71 -23.27
N HIS A 185 13.28 1.64 -22.65
CA HIS A 185 13.49 1.63 -21.21
C HIS A 185 14.58 2.63 -20.81
N LYS A 186 15.68 2.65 -21.57
CA LYS A 186 16.80 3.57 -21.33
C LYS A 186 16.39 5.02 -21.55
N GLU A 187 15.68 5.31 -22.65
CA GLU A 187 15.17 6.66 -22.93
C GLU A 187 14.27 7.18 -21.78
N LEU A 188 13.40 6.32 -21.25
CA LEU A 188 12.56 6.67 -20.10
C LEU A 188 13.38 6.87 -18.82
N GLU A 189 14.35 6.01 -18.54
CA GLU A 189 15.23 6.13 -17.37
C GLU A 189 16.07 7.41 -17.43
N ASP A 190 16.65 7.73 -18.58
CA ASP A 190 17.42 8.96 -18.80
C ASP A 190 16.53 10.21 -18.65
N LEU A 191 15.31 10.18 -19.19
CA LEU A 191 14.34 11.28 -19.05
C LEU A 191 13.93 11.50 -17.58
N VAL A 192 13.66 10.43 -16.85
CA VAL A 192 13.29 10.51 -15.42
C VAL A 192 14.48 10.99 -14.58
N ALA A 193 15.69 10.53 -14.88
CA ALA A 193 16.90 10.99 -14.20
C ALA A 193 17.12 12.49 -14.39
N GLN A 194 16.94 12.99 -15.62
CA GLN A 194 16.99 14.42 -15.92
C GLN A 194 15.88 15.22 -15.22
N PHE A 195 14.65 14.69 -15.20
CA PHE A 195 13.51 15.36 -14.56
C PHE A 195 13.69 15.51 -13.05
N LEU A 196 14.28 14.50 -12.39
CA LEU A 196 14.51 14.48 -10.95
C LEU A 196 15.86 15.10 -10.54
N ASP A 197 16.70 15.49 -11.51
CA ASP A 197 18.08 15.96 -11.30
C ASP A 197 18.94 14.96 -10.50
N VAL A 198 18.93 13.70 -10.92
CA VAL A 198 19.69 12.60 -10.29
C VAL A 198 20.64 11.92 -11.29
N GLU A 199 21.69 11.28 -10.77
CA GLU A 199 22.71 10.62 -11.61
C GLU A 199 22.16 9.47 -12.47
N ALA A 200 21.17 8.74 -11.96
CA ALA A 200 20.54 7.62 -12.66
C ALA A 200 19.14 7.34 -12.09
N ALA A 201 18.24 6.81 -12.93
CA ALA A 201 16.94 6.31 -12.54
C ALA A 201 16.74 4.87 -13.03
N MET A 202 15.84 4.14 -12.38
CA MET A 202 15.50 2.78 -12.76
C MET A 202 13.98 2.58 -12.80
N VAL A 203 13.47 2.04 -13.90
CA VAL A 203 12.04 1.80 -14.10
C VAL A 203 11.66 0.39 -13.68
N PHE A 204 10.52 0.27 -13.00
CA PHE A 204 9.91 -1.00 -12.61
C PHE A 204 8.45 -1.01 -13.04
N GLY A 205 7.93 -2.19 -13.42
CA GLY A 205 6.57 -2.32 -13.95
C GLY A 205 5.45 -2.07 -12.95
N MET A 206 5.74 -1.98 -11.65
CA MET A 206 4.73 -1.73 -10.61
C MET A 206 5.35 -1.01 -9.41
N GLY A 207 4.73 0.10 -8.98
CA GLY A 207 5.21 0.88 -7.83
C GLY A 207 5.30 0.09 -6.52
N PHE A 208 4.37 -0.86 -6.30
CA PHE A 208 4.45 -1.78 -5.15
C PHE A 208 5.72 -2.63 -5.17
N ALA A 209 6.09 -3.16 -6.35
CA ALA A 209 7.29 -3.98 -6.53
C ALA A 209 8.56 -3.13 -6.38
N THR A 210 8.56 -1.88 -6.84
CA THR A 210 9.69 -0.94 -6.67
C THR A 210 10.10 -0.86 -5.20
N ASN A 211 9.14 -0.68 -4.29
CA ASN A 211 9.46 -0.57 -2.87
C ASN A 211 9.79 -1.94 -2.24
N SER A 212 8.93 -2.92 -2.46
CA SER A 212 9.03 -4.22 -1.78
C SER A 212 10.27 -5.03 -2.19
N MET A 213 10.72 -4.92 -3.44
CA MET A 213 11.84 -5.71 -3.96
C MET A 213 13.20 -5.03 -3.83
N ASN A 214 13.25 -3.69 -3.79
CA ASN A 214 14.54 -2.97 -3.71
C ASN A 214 15.03 -2.71 -2.29
N ILE A 215 14.14 -2.55 -1.30
CA ILE A 215 14.57 -2.37 0.11
C ILE A 215 15.50 -3.51 0.58
N PRO A 216 15.23 -4.80 0.30
CA PRO A 216 16.13 -5.90 0.65
C PRO A 216 17.52 -5.81 0.00
N ALA A 217 17.68 -5.10 -1.11
CA ALA A 217 18.99 -4.90 -1.75
C ALA A 217 19.82 -3.83 -1.01
N LEU A 218 19.18 -2.87 -0.34
CA LEU A 218 19.85 -1.77 0.35
C LEU A 218 20.30 -2.14 1.78
N VAL A 219 19.48 -2.93 2.47
CA VAL A 219 19.62 -3.28 3.88
C VAL A 219 19.34 -4.76 4.14
N GLY A 220 19.93 -5.29 5.22
CA GLY A 220 19.69 -6.67 5.64
C GLY A 220 20.07 -6.93 7.09
N LYS A 221 20.47 -8.17 7.40
CA LYS A 221 20.84 -8.57 8.77
C LYS A 221 21.93 -7.68 9.36
N GLY A 222 21.64 -7.09 10.52
CA GLY A 222 22.53 -6.14 11.22
C GLY A 222 22.35 -4.68 10.81
N CYS A 223 21.37 -4.38 9.96
CA CYS A 223 20.89 -3.02 9.69
C CYS A 223 19.62 -2.72 10.50
N LEU A 224 19.34 -1.43 10.66
CA LEU A 224 18.11 -0.90 11.28
C LEU A 224 17.28 -0.18 10.21
N ILE A 225 15.98 -0.44 10.21
CA ILE A 225 14.98 0.31 9.46
C ILE A 225 14.13 1.08 10.48
N LEU A 226 14.05 2.40 10.32
CA LEU A 226 13.10 3.26 11.02
C LEU A 226 11.97 3.57 10.06
N SER A 227 10.78 3.03 10.30
CA SER A 227 9.62 3.18 9.44
C SER A 227 8.60 4.11 10.09
N ASP A 228 8.03 5.04 9.32
CA ASP A 228 6.81 5.73 9.72
C ASP A 228 5.67 4.73 9.95
N GLU A 229 4.81 5.01 10.92
CA GLU A 229 3.68 4.17 11.34
C GLU A 229 2.61 4.02 10.24
N LEU A 230 2.44 5.04 9.38
CA LEU A 230 1.46 5.04 8.29
C LEU A 230 2.09 4.83 6.90
N ASN A 231 3.28 4.24 6.85
CA ASN A 231 3.88 3.83 5.57
C ASN A 231 3.03 2.77 4.87
N HIS A 232 2.95 2.90 3.54
CA HIS A 232 2.22 2.01 2.65
C HIS A 232 2.75 0.57 2.75
N THR A 233 1.83 -0.37 2.55
CA THR A 233 2.08 -1.81 2.71
C THR A 233 3.28 -2.30 1.88
N SER A 234 3.57 -1.67 0.74
CA SER A 234 4.76 -1.99 -0.08
C SER A 234 6.08 -1.77 0.66
N LEU A 235 6.22 -0.68 1.42
CA LEU A 235 7.40 -0.37 2.20
C LEU A 235 7.53 -1.34 3.39
N VAL A 236 6.40 -1.61 4.05
CA VAL A 236 6.33 -2.57 5.17
C VAL A 236 6.75 -3.96 4.72
N LEU A 237 6.27 -4.41 3.56
CA LEU A 237 6.66 -5.70 2.98
C LEU A 237 8.16 -5.73 2.66
N GLY A 238 8.69 -4.72 1.97
CA GLY A 238 10.11 -4.66 1.64
C GLY A 238 11.01 -4.64 2.88
N ALA A 239 10.62 -3.88 3.91
CA ALA A 239 11.31 -3.87 5.19
C ALA A 239 11.32 -5.26 5.84
N ARG A 240 10.19 -5.98 5.83
CA ARG A 240 10.09 -7.35 6.37
C ARG A 240 10.96 -8.34 5.58
N LEU A 241 10.95 -8.27 4.26
CA LEU A 241 11.74 -9.13 3.39
C LEU A 241 13.25 -8.94 3.56
N SER A 242 13.70 -7.74 3.94
CA SER A 242 15.12 -7.46 4.15
C SER A 242 15.77 -8.26 5.29
N GLY A 243 14.98 -8.69 6.28
CA GLY A 243 15.51 -9.30 7.51
C GLY A 243 16.33 -8.33 8.39
N ALA A 244 16.25 -7.02 8.14
CA ALA A 244 16.77 -5.99 9.03
C ALA A 244 15.93 -5.88 10.30
N THR A 245 16.48 -5.25 11.34
CA THR A 245 15.66 -4.89 12.51
C THR A 245 14.77 -3.71 12.15
N ILE A 246 13.48 -3.80 12.40
CA ILE A 246 12.52 -2.73 12.09
C ILE A 246 12.08 -2.10 13.41
N ARG A 247 12.07 -0.77 13.47
CA ARG A 247 11.41 0.00 14.53
C ARG A 247 10.49 1.03 13.89
N THR A 248 9.28 1.15 14.41
CA THR A 248 8.33 2.16 13.95
C THR A 248 8.46 3.42 14.79
N PHE A 249 8.40 4.58 14.13
CA PHE A 249 8.26 5.87 14.80
C PHE A 249 6.88 6.46 14.51
N LYS A 250 6.43 7.35 15.40
CA LYS A 250 5.09 7.94 15.29
C LYS A 250 4.96 8.75 14.00
N HIS A 251 3.80 8.64 13.35
CA HIS A 251 3.53 9.32 12.09
C HIS A 251 3.94 10.80 12.10
N ASN A 252 4.71 11.21 11.09
CA ASN A 252 5.13 12.60 10.84
C ASN A 252 5.77 13.29 12.08
N ASN A 253 6.35 12.51 13.00
CA ASN A 253 6.86 13.02 14.28
C ASN A 253 8.40 12.96 14.35
N MET A 254 9.03 14.10 14.08
CA MET A 254 10.49 14.24 14.13
C MET A 254 11.10 13.96 15.51
N GLN A 255 10.41 14.26 16.60
CA GLN A 255 10.90 14.01 17.95
C GLN A 255 10.96 12.50 18.24
N SER A 256 9.96 11.76 17.77
CA SER A 256 9.91 10.30 17.85
C SER A 256 11.04 9.66 17.04
N LEU A 257 11.24 10.14 15.81
CA LEU A 257 12.33 9.68 14.93
C LEU A 257 13.70 9.98 15.56
N GLU A 258 13.94 11.21 16.01
CA GLU A 258 15.22 11.61 16.61
C GLU A 258 15.54 10.80 17.87
N LYS A 259 14.54 10.57 18.73
CA LYS A 259 14.70 9.73 19.92
C LYS A 259 15.16 8.32 19.54
N LEU A 260 14.48 7.69 18.58
CA LEU A 260 14.82 6.32 18.15
C LEU A 260 16.19 6.24 17.46
N LEU A 261 16.57 7.27 16.69
CA LEU A 261 17.90 7.39 16.10
C LEU A 261 18.98 7.49 17.18
N ARG A 262 18.81 8.36 18.18
CA ARG A 262 19.76 8.50 19.30
C ARG A 262 19.92 7.18 20.06
N GLU A 263 18.82 6.52 20.39
CA GLU A 263 18.85 5.21 21.04
C GLU A 263 19.55 4.15 20.19
N ALA A 264 19.30 4.14 18.87
CA ALA A 264 19.93 3.21 17.95
C ALA A 264 21.46 3.38 17.90
N VAL A 265 21.94 4.63 17.90
CA VAL A 265 23.38 4.95 17.89
C VAL A 265 24.03 4.59 19.23
N ILE A 266 23.39 4.91 20.35
CA ILE A 266 23.94 4.69 21.70
C ILE A 266 23.97 3.21 22.08
N TYR A 267 22.87 2.49 21.85
CA TYR A 267 22.72 1.11 22.33
C TYR A 267 23.08 0.04 21.30
N GLY A 268 23.13 0.41 20.01
CA GLY A 268 23.45 -0.50 18.92
C GLY A 268 22.40 -1.62 18.71
N GLN A 269 22.84 -2.74 18.14
CA GLN A 269 22.03 -3.89 17.78
C GLN A 269 21.46 -4.60 19.01
N PRO A 270 20.18 -5.05 18.96
CA PRO A 270 19.59 -5.88 20.00
C PRO A 270 20.45 -7.12 20.27
N ARG A 271 20.60 -7.49 21.53
CA ARG A 271 21.42 -8.62 22.05
C ARG A 271 22.93 -8.45 21.93
N ARG A 272 23.46 -8.07 20.77
CA ARG A 272 24.92 -8.00 20.55
C ARG A 272 25.55 -6.66 20.97
N ARG A 273 24.75 -5.61 21.14
CA ARG A 273 25.19 -4.21 21.43
C ARG A 273 26.30 -3.70 20.51
N ARG A 274 26.40 -4.25 19.29
CA ARG A 274 27.32 -3.79 18.25
C ARG A 274 26.70 -2.64 17.48
N ALA A 275 27.52 -1.76 16.91
CA ALA A 275 27.02 -0.71 16.01
C ALA A 275 26.20 -1.31 14.84
N TRP A 276 25.23 -0.53 14.36
CA TRP A 276 24.46 -0.88 13.17
C TRP A 276 25.34 -0.78 11.92
N LYS A 277 25.18 -1.70 10.97
CA LYS A 277 25.89 -1.62 9.69
C LYS A 277 25.39 -0.45 8.85
N LYS A 278 24.06 -0.27 8.80
CA LYS A 278 23.35 0.84 8.17
C LYS A 278 22.07 1.13 8.95
N ILE A 279 21.65 2.38 8.93
CA ILE A 279 20.33 2.82 9.40
C ILE A 279 19.61 3.42 8.19
N LEU A 280 18.45 2.87 7.85
CA LEU A 280 17.59 3.35 6.77
C LEU A 280 16.31 3.94 7.37
N ILE A 281 15.96 5.15 6.95
CA ILE A 281 14.71 5.81 7.34
C ILE A 281 13.75 5.68 6.15
N LEU A 282 12.54 5.18 6.41
CA LEU A 282 11.48 5.02 5.42
C LEU A 282 10.32 5.94 5.75
N VAL A 283 10.01 6.82 4.81
CA VAL A 283 8.92 7.81 4.85
C VAL A 283 8.31 7.94 3.46
N GLU A 284 7.06 8.35 3.38
CA GLU A 284 6.42 8.73 2.11
C GLU A 284 6.46 10.23 1.91
N GLY A 285 6.63 10.69 0.66
CA GLY A 285 6.55 12.12 0.35
C GLY A 285 5.12 12.66 0.45
N ILE A 286 4.15 11.92 -0.10
CA ILE A 286 2.72 12.21 0.02
C ILE A 286 2.02 10.95 0.48
N TYR A 287 1.40 10.98 1.65
CA TYR A 287 0.70 9.82 2.20
C TYR A 287 -0.60 9.56 1.46
N ARG A 288 -0.75 8.35 0.91
CA ARG A 288 -1.89 7.95 0.06
C ARG A 288 -3.25 8.16 0.71
N ASP A 289 -3.37 7.80 1.98
CA ASP A 289 -4.66 7.79 2.69
C ASP A 289 -5.02 9.15 3.30
N HIS A 290 -4.07 10.10 3.28
CA HIS A 290 -4.22 11.37 3.98
C HIS A 290 -3.92 12.61 3.11
N SER A 291 -3.42 12.46 1.88
CA SER A 291 -3.09 13.57 0.97
C SER A 291 -2.20 14.65 1.62
N PHE A 292 -1.31 14.25 2.54
CA PHE A 292 -0.41 15.15 3.26
C PHE A 292 1.03 14.97 2.81
N PHE A 293 1.75 16.09 2.74
CA PHE A 293 3.18 16.13 2.46
C PHE A 293 3.98 15.78 3.72
N CYS A 294 4.97 14.91 3.59
CA CYS A 294 5.85 14.59 4.69
C CYS A 294 6.88 15.71 4.91
N ILE A 295 6.87 16.26 6.12
CA ILE A 295 7.77 17.34 6.54
C ILE A 295 9.20 16.83 6.65
N ILE A 296 9.39 15.53 6.87
CA ILE A 296 10.70 14.88 6.92
C ILE A 296 11.39 15.01 5.56
N CYS A 297 10.66 14.79 4.45
CA CYS A 297 11.19 14.97 3.10
C CYS A 297 11.41 16.46 2.76
N ALA A 298 10.63 17.39 3.34
CA ALA A 298 10.76 18.83 3.09
C ALA A 298 12.00 19.49 3.72
N SER A 299 12.65 18.80 4.67
CA SER A 299 13.72 19.36 5.51
C SER A 299 15.13 19.01 5.04
N TRP A 300 15.27 18.33 3.89
CA TRP A 300 16.54 17.93 3.28
C TRP A 300 16.76 18.60 1.93
#